data_AF-A0A8T4L3Z5-F1
#
_entry.id   AF-A0A8T4L3Z5-F1
#
_cell.length_a   1.000
_cell.length_b   1.000
_cell.length_c   1.000
_cell.angle_alpha   90.00
_cell.angle_beta   90.00
_cell.angle_gamma   90.00
#
_symmetry.space_group_name_H-M   'P 1'
#
loop_
_entity.id
_entity.type
_entity.pdbx_description
1 polymer ?
#
loop_
_entity_poly.entity_id
_entity_poly.type
_entity_poly.pdbx_seq_one_letter_code
_entity_poly.pdbx_strand_id
1 'polypeptide(L)'
;MAWKIKHTVVHAILESAKHTYPDEFIALLGGNNKEQTITELVILPAIFGSEHAELRTDLLPFNANTVGSIHSHPGYSNRPSPEDLDTFAELGPIHLIVCEPFTEHNMAAYDQNGRKIQLQIVSEIQQK
;
A
#
# COMPACT_ATOMS: atom_id res chain seq x y z
N MET A 1 -16.01 -3.61 10.22
CA MET A 1 -16.13 -3.34 8.77
C MET A 1 -14.76 -3.58 8.16
N ALA A 2 -14.70 -4.06 6.92
CA ALA A 2 -13.45 -4.42 6.24
C ALA A 2 -13.16 -3.42 5.11
N TRP A 3 -11.89 -3.12 4.89
CA TRP A 3 -11.47 -2.30 3.76
C TRP A 3 -11.74 -3.02 2.44
N LYS A 4 -12.06 -2.28 1.39
CA LYS A 4 -12.26 -2.81 0.04
C LYS A 4 -11.26 -2.19 -0.92
N ILE A 5 -10.64 -3.01 -1.77
CA ILE A 5 -9.70 -2.57 -2.79
C ILE A 5 -10.13 -3.08 -4.17
N LYS A 6 -10.06 -2.22 -5.19
CA LYS A 6 -10.31 -2.66 -6.57
C LYS A 6 -9.25 -3.66 -6.99
N HIS A 7 -9.66 -4.74 -7.65
CA HIS A 7 -8.76 -5.73 -8.24
C HIS A 7 -7.73 -5.11 -9.18
N THR A 8 -8.11 -4.06 -9.93
CA THR A 8 -7.18 -3.33 -10.80
C THR A 8 -6.03 -2.65 -10.04
N VAL A 9 -6.28 -2.18 -8.81
CA VAL A 9 -5.24 -1.58 -7.95
C VAL A 9 -4.33 -2.67 -7.42
N VAL A 10 -4.88 -3.80 -6.98
CA VAL A 10 -4.08 -4.96 -6.57
C VAL A 10 -3.17 -5.42 -7.70
N HIS A 11 -3.72 -5.59 -8.91
CA HIS A 11 -2.92 -5.97 -10.07
C HIS A 11 -1.78 -4.99 -10.34
N ALA A 12 -2.04 -3.68 -10.29
CA ALA A 12 -1.02 -2.65 -10.45
C ALA A 12 0.08 -2.76 -9.37
N ILE A 13 -0.29 -2.94 -8.10
CA ILE A 13 0.65 -3.14 -7.00
C ILE A 13 1.56 -4.35 -7.26
N LEU A 14 0.98 -5.49 -7.62
CA LEU A 14 1.74 -6.73 -7.83
C LEU A 14 2.72 -6.58 -9.01
N GLU A 15 2.29 -5.96 -10.11
CA GLU A 15 3.17 -5.72 -11.25
C GLU A 15 4.26 -4.70 -10.92
N SER A 16 3.95 -3.61 -10.21
CA SER A 16 4.95 -2.65 -9.76
C SER A 16 6.00 -3.29 -8.85
N ALA A 17 5.59 -4.07 -7.85
CA ALA A 17 6.52 -4.77 -6.96
C ALA A 17 7.47 -5.71 -7.72
N LYS A 18 6.97 -6.47 -8.70
CA LYS A 18 7.80 -7.34 -9.54
C LYS A 18 8.81 -6.56 -10.40
N HIS A 19 8.45 -5.37 -10.88
CA HIS A 19 9.34 -4.55 -11.72
C HIS A 19 10.39 -3.78 -10.90
N THR A 20 10.12 -3.51 -9.62
CA THR A 20 11.08 -2.85 -8.72
C THR A 20 12.04 -3.84 -8.07
N TYR A 21 11.67 -5.12 -7.95
CA TYR A 21 12.54 -6.17 -7.41
C TYR A 21 13.95 -6.16 -8.05
N PRO A 22 15.05 -6.23 -7.26
CA PRO A 22 15.12 -6.58 -5.85
C PRO A 22 14.93 -5.43 -4.86
N ASP A 23 14.63 -4.22 -5.32
CA ASP A 23 14.38 -3.08 -4.45
C ASP A 23 12.92 -3.08 -3.96
N GLU A 24 12.66 -2.34 -2.86
CA GLU A 24 11.32 -2.16 -2.33
C GLU A 24 10.52 -1.16 -3.18
N PHE A 25 9.41 -1.58 -3.76
CA PHE A 25 8.41 -0.68 -4.31
C PHE A 25 7.69 0.06 -3.18
N ILE A 26 7.33 1.33 -3.38
CA ILE A 26 6.52 2.12 -2.46
C ILE A 26 5.58 3.08 -3.21
N ALA A 27 4.36 3.23 -2.72
CA ALA A 27 3.37 4.18 -3.23
C ALA A 27 2.30 4.52 -2.18
N LEU A 28 1.46 5.51 -2.48
CA LEU A 28 0.30 5.85 -1.67
C LEU A 28 -0.97 5.21 -2.23
N LEU A 29 -1.95 4.99 -1.36
CA LEU A 29 -3.26 4.44 -1.71
C LEU A 29 -4.28 5.57 -1.78
N GLY A 30 -4.92 5.72 -2.93
CA GLY A 30 -6.00 6.68 -3.15
C GLY A 30 -7.37 6.04 -2.91
N GLY A 31 -8.29 6.74 -2.26
CA GLY A 31 -9.61 6.19 -1.95
C GLY A 31 -10.44 7.04 -0.99
N ASN A 32 -11.42 6.42 -0.31
CA ASN A 32 -12.30 7.11 0.63
C ASN A 32 -12.24 6.46 2.02
N ASN A 33 -11.72 7.20 3.00
CA ASN A 33 -11.59 6.71 4.38
C ASN A 33 -12.95 6.42 5.05
N LYS A 34 -13.98 7.26 4.82
CA LYS A 34 -15.30 7.05 5.42
C LYS A 34 -15.97 5.77 4.92
N GLU A 35 -15.72 5.43 3.66
CA GLU A 35 -16.25 4.22 3.02
C GLU A 35 -15.30 3.02 3.15
N GLN A 36 -14.08 3.24 3.65
CA GLN A 36 -13.00 2.27 3.73
C GLN A 36 -12.71 1.62 2.36
N THR A 37 -12.59 2.45 1.32
CA THR A 37 -12.36 2.01 -0.06
C THR A 37 -11.01 2.50 -0.57
N ILE A 38 -10.32 1.65 -1.34
CA ILE A 38 -9.10 1.94 -2.09
C ILE A 38 -9.41 1.75 -3.57
N THR A 39 -9.32 2.82 -4.34
CA THR A 39 -9.72 2.85 -5.75
C THR A 39 -8.57 3.17 -6.69
N GLU A 40 -7.47 3.70 -6.18
CA GLU A 40 -6.36 4.25 -6.96
C GLU A 40 -5.01 3.94 -6.31
N LEU A 41 -3.98 3.83 -7.15
CA LEU A 41 -2.57 3.79 -6.73
C LEU A 41 -1.94 5.15 -7.07
N VAL A 42 -1.48 5.87 -6.06
CA VAL A 42 -0.90 7.20 -6.20
C VAL A 42 0.62 7.08 -6.18
N ILE A 43 1.24 7.28 -7.34
CA ILE A 43 2.69 7.17 -7.52
C ILE A 43 3.31 8.56 -7.40
N LEU A 44 4.32 8.68 -6.54
CA LEU A 44 5.16 9.87 -6.39
C LEU A 44 6.61 9.50 -6.72
N PRO A 45 7.47 10.49 -7.04
CA PRO A 45 8.90 10.25 -7.07
C PRO A 45 9.37 9.63 -5.76
N ALA A 46 10.13 8.53 -5.86
CA ALA A 46 10.60 7.77 -4.72
C ALA A 46 12.07 7.37 -4.91
N ILE A 47 12.76 7.15 -3.80
CA ILE A 47 14.05 6.47 -3.76
C ILE A 47 13.75 5.01 -3.42
N PHE A 48 14.15 4.09 -4.28
CA PHE A 48 13.99 2.66 -4.08
C PHE A 48 15.33 2.05 -3.65
N GLY A 49 15.30 1.19 -2.64
CA GLY A 49 16.45 0.43 -2.18
C GLY A 49 16.00 -0.92 -1.64
N SER A 50 16.96 -1.83 -1.41
CA SER A 50 16.67 -3.23 -1.04
C SER A 50 16.15 -3.43 0.39
N GLU A 51 16.41 -2.47 1.29
CA GLU A 51 16.02 -2.52 2.71
C GLU A 51 15.04 -1.41 3.11
N HIS A 52 14.88 -0.41 2.24
CA HIS A 52 14.05 0.76 2.52
C HIS A 52 13.70 1.46 1.21
N ALA A 53 12.50 2.05 1.17
CA ALA A 53 12.08 2.99 0.15
C ALA A 53 11.47 4.27 0.76
N GLU A 54 11.79 5.41 0.17
CA GLU A 54 11.36 6.72 0.66
C GLU A 54 10.49 7.44 -0.39
N LEU A 55 9.30 7.89 0.02
CA LEU A 55 8.39 8.69 -0.81
C LEU A 55 8.61 10.19 -0.58
N ARG A 56 8.67 10.96 -1.67
CA ARG A 56 8.62 12.43 -1.63
C ARG A 56 7.19 12.93 -1.40
N THR A 57 6.68 12.75 -0.18
CA THR A 57 5.32 13.15 0.23
C THR A 57 5.11 14.66 0.20
N ASP A 58 6.19 15.45 0.21
CA ASP A 58 6.18 16.90 -0.02
C ASP A 58 5.69 17.29 -1.42
N LEU A 59 5.69 16.34 -2.36
CA LEU A 59 5.17 16.52 -3.73
C LEU A 59 3.72 16.06 -3.88
N LEU A 60 3.06 15.63 -2.80
CA LEU A 60 1.67 15.21 -2.85
C LEU A 60 0.76 16.40 -3.24
N PRO A 61 -0.11 16.27 -4.25
CA PRO A 61 -1.08 17.30 -4.57
C PRO A 61 -1.98 17.62 -3.38
N PHE A 62 -2.24 18.91 -3.13
CA PHE A 62 -3.05 19.38 -2.00
C PHE A 62 -4.44 18.73 -1.91
N ASN A 63 -5.01 18.29 -3.04
CA ASN A 63 -6.33 17.66 -3.13
C ASN A 63 -6.27 16.14 -3.34
N ALA A 64 -5.13 15.50 -3.12
CA ALA A 64 -5.03 14.05 -3.21
C ALA A 64 -5.79 13.40 -2.05
N ASN A 65 -6.72 12.49 -2.37
CA ASN A 65 -7.48 11.76 -1.36
C ASN A 65 -6.79 10.44 -1.03
N THR A 66 -5.65 10.53 -0.32
CA THR A 66 -4.87 9.37 0.10
C THR A 66 -5.37 8.82 1.43
N VAL A 67 -5.43 7.50 1.52
CA VAL A 67 -5.94 6.78 2.70
C VAL A 67 -4.89 5.89 3.35
N GLY A 68 -3.70 5.80 2.79
CA GLY A 68 -2.73 4.80 3.20
C GLY A 68 -1.48 4.73 2.34
N SER A 69 -0.64 3.74 2.64
CA SER A 69 0.55 3.39 1.87
C SER A 69 0.57 1.91 1.46
N ILE A 70 1.39 1.60 0.47
CA ILE A 70 1.75 0.24 0.08
C ILE A 70 3.26 0.22 -0.15
N HIS A 71 3.93 -0.79 0.39
CA HIS A 71 5.30 -1.12 -0.03
C HIS A 71 5.48 -2.62 -0.25
N SER A 72 6.57 -2.99 -0.92
CA SER A 72 6.94 -4.38 -1.14
C SER A 72 8.21 -4.76 -0.41
N HIS A 73 8.26 -5.95 0.16
CA HIS A 73 9.51 -6.54 0.65
C HIS A 73 10.09 -7.50 -0.39
N PRO A 74 11.41 -7.48 -0.66
CA PRO A 74 12.07 -8.44 -1.54
C PRO A 74 12.21 -9.84 -0.92
N GLY A 75 12.09 -9.94 0.41
CA GLY A 75 12.02 -11.21 1.13
C GLY A 75 10.63 -11.84 1.11
N TYR A 76 10.47 -12.96 1.82
CA TYR A 76 9.22 -13.75 1.87
C TYR A 76 8.25 -13.33 2.99
N SER A 77 8.56 -12.25 3.72
CA SER A 77 7.75 -11.79 4.86
C SER A 77 6.99 -10.52 4.51
N ASN A 78 5.69 -10.51 4.73
CA ASN A 78 4.85 -9.30 4.64
C ASN A 78 4.53 -8.69 6.01
N ARG A 79 5.32 -9.02 7.04
CA ARG A 79 5.18 -8.42 8.37
C ARG A 79 5.92 -7.09 8.43
N PRO A 80 5.35 -6.06 9.07
CA PRO A 80 6.01 -4.77 9.20
C PRO A 80 7.27 -4.85 10.07
N SER A 81 8.31 -4.14 9.67
CA SER A 81 9.47 -3.77 10.48
C SER A 81 9.12 -2.65 11.47
N PRO A 82 9.96 -2.33 12.47
CA PRO A 82 9.80 -1.13 13.29
C PRO A 82 9.74 0.16 12.47
N GLU A 83 10.57 0.29 11.42
CA GLU A 83 10.62 1.44 10.53
C GLU A 83 9.33 1.59 9.70
N ASP A 84 8.71 0.47 9.33
CA ASP A 84 7.39 0.47 8.69
C ASP A 84 6.33 1.07 9.62
N LEU A 85 6.38 0.73 10.93
CA LEU A 85 5.40 1.24 11.91
C LEU A 85 5.49 2.75 12.09
N ASP A 86 6.70 3.31 12.06
CA ASP A 86 6.91 4.76 12.11
C ASP A 86 6.27 5.42 10.88
N THR A 87 6.49 4.84 9.69
CA THR A 87 5.86 5.30 8.44
C THR A 87 4.34 5.17 8.48
N PHE A 88 3.81 4.10 9.08
CA PHE A 88 2.37 3.86 9.18
C PHE A 88 1.67 4.94 9.99
N ALA A 89 2.29 5.39 11.07
CA ALA A 89 1.74 6.44 11.91
C ALA A 89 1.50 7.77 11.16
N GLU A 90 2.23 8.00 10.06
CA GLU A 90 2.18 9.24 9.28
C GLU A 90 1.29 9.16 8.03
N LEU A 91 1.17 7.98 7.41
CA LEU A 91 0.60 7.85 6.06
C LEU A 91 -0.87 7.40 5.98
N GLY A 92 -1.58 7.36 7.11
CA GLY A 92 -3.03 7.19 7.14
C GLY A 92 -3.50 5.92 7.87
N PRO A 93 -4.79 5.56 7.73
CA PRO A 93 -5.39 4.46 8.50
C PRO A 93 -5.15 3.04 7.97
N ILE A 94 -4.62 2.86 6.76
CA ILE A 94 -4.38 1.53 6.16
C ILE A 94 -3.02 1.45 5.46
N HIS A 95 -2.31 0.35 5.69
CA HIS A 95 -1.03 0.08 5.04
C HIS A 95 -1.02 -1.33 4.50
N LEU A 96 -0.55 -1.48 3.26
CA LEU A 96 -0.39 -2.77 2.62
C LEU A 96 1.09 -3.12 2.56
N ILE A 97 1.41 -4.39 2.77
CA ILE A 97 2.73 -4.95 2.49
C ILE A 97 2.53 -6.16 1.57
N VAL A 98 3.26 -6.20 0.47
CA VAL A 98 3.37 -7.39 -0.39
C VAL A 98 4.78 -7.93 -0.35
N CYS A 99 4.95 -9.25 -0.27
CA CYS A 99 6.27 -9.88 -0.29
C CYS A 99 6.43 -10.84 -1.47
N GLU A 100 7.65 -11.30 -1.74
CA GLU A 100 7.94 -12.34 -2.74
C GLU A 100 7.05 -13.59 -2.44
N PRO A 101 6.44 -14.25 -3.47
CA PRO A 101 6.60 -14.04 -4.92
C PRO A 101 5.59 -13.04 -5.54
N PHE A 102 5.16 -12.02 -4.80
CA PHE A 102 4.29 -10.93 -5.26
C PHE A 102 2.94 -11.43 -5.79
N THR A 103 2.24 -12.19 -4.95
CA THR A 103 0.86 -12.65 -5.22
C THR A 103 -0.12 -12.04 -4.23
N GLU A 104 -1.42 -12.13 -4.53
CA GLU A 104 -2.47 -11.69 -3.60
C GLU A 104 -2.39 -12.38 -2.23
N HIS A 105 -1.96 -13.64 -2.19
CA HIS A 105 -1.79 -14.41 -0.95
C HIS A 105 -0.59 -13.94 -0.11
N ASN A 106 0.37 -13.28 -0.75
CA ASN A 106 1.56 -12.72 -0.12
C ASN A 106 1.37 -11.25 0.28
N MET A 107 0.16 -10.71 0.13
CA MET A 107 -0.19 -9.36 0.55
C MET A 107 -0.93 -9.38 1.90
N ALA A 108 -0.61 -8.42 2.76
CA ALA A 108 -1.29 -8.21 4.03
C ALA A 108 -1.64 -6.73 4.21
N ALA A 109 -2.69 -6.47 4.99
CA ALA A 109 -3.14 -5.14 5.35
C ALA A 109 -3.01 -4.91 6.84
N TYR A 110 -2.61 -3.70 7.22
CA TYR A 110 -2.34 -3.27 8.59
C TYR A 110 -3.01 -1.93 8.87
N ASP A 111 -3.41 -1.70 10.12
CA ASP A 111 -3.73 -0.35 10.59
C ASP A 111 -2.46 0.45 10.92
N GLN A 112 -2.62 1.72 11.26
CA GLN A 112 -1.55 2.64 11.67
C GLN A 112 -0.72 2.18 12.90
N ASN A 113 -1.16 1.15 13.62
CA ASN A 113 -0.44 0.56 14.77
C ASN A 113 0.20 -0.79 14.42
N GLY A 114 0.22 -1.18 13.14
CA GLY A 114 0.74 -2.48 12.69
C GLY A 114 -0.18 -3.66 13.00
N ARG A 115 -1.45 -3.44 13.36
CA ARG A 115 -2.39 -4.53 13.62
C ARG A 115 -2.98 -4.99 12.30
N LYS A 116 -2.92 -6.30 12.05
CA LYS A 116 -3.45 -6.89 10.82
C LYS A 116 -4.97 -6.65 10.72
N ILE A 117 -5.43 -6.13 9.59
CA ILE A 117 -6.83 -5.85 9.30
C ILE A 117 -7.32 -6.63 8.08
N GLN A 118 -8.64 -6.73 7.93
CA GLN A 118 -9.25 -7.40 6.78
C GLN A 118 -9.30 -6.47 5.57
N LEU A 119 -8.88 -7.00 4.43
CA LEU A 119 -8.95 -6.36 3.12
C LEU A 119 -9.72 -7.27 2.15
N GLN A 120 -10.73 -6.73 1.50
CA GLN A 120 -11.55 -7.42 0.52
C GLN A 120 -11.19 -6.92 -0.88
N ILE A 121 -10.76 -7.82 -1.76
CA ILE A 121 -10.55 -7.51 -3.18
C ILE A 121 -11.89 -7.58 -3.90
N VAL A 122 -12.25 -6.53 -4.64
CA VAL A 122 -13.53 -6.42 -5.35
C VAL A 122 -13.31 -5.98 -6.80
N SER A 123 -14.17 -6.41 -7.73
CA SER A 123 -14.10 -5.99 -9.14
C SER A 123 -14.45 -4.51 -9.31
N GLU A 124 -15.48 -4.04 -8.59
CA GLU A 124 -15.97 -2.67 -8.65
C GLU A 124 -16.27 -2.13 -7.25
N ILE A 125 -16.08 -0.83 -7.09
CA ILE A 125 -16.51 -0.07 -5.92
C ILE A 125 -17.51 0.96 -6.43
N GLN A 126 -18.78 0.80 -6.05
CA GLN A 126 -19.81 1.78 -6.36
C GLN A 126 -19.48 3.07 -5.61
N GLN A 127 -19.11 4.10 -6.34
CA GLN A 127 -19.00 5.44 -5.77
C GLN A 127 -20.41 5.97 -5.56
N LYS A 128 -20.75 6.32 -4.33
CA LYS A 128 -22.02 6.96 -4.00
C LYS A 128 -21.99 8.44 -4.35
#